data_AF-A0A2N6DGB5-F1
#
_entry.id   AF-A0A2N6DGB5-F1
#
_cell.length_a   1.000
_cell.length_b   1.000
_cell.length_c   1.000
_cell.angle_alpha   90.00
_cell.angle_beta   90.00
_cell.angle_gamma   90.00
#
_symmetry.space_group_name_H-M   'P 1'
#
loop_
_entity.id
_entity.type
_entity.pdbx_description
1 polymer ?
#
loop_
_entity_poly.entity_id
_entity_poly.type
_entity_poly.pdbx_seq_one_letter_code
_entity_poly.pdbx_strand_id
1 'polypeptide(L)'
;MYETSPTLKDDNGNITDKAEYLSMHPTICYSPEFKQIVSDDQDDRRRFIDKLSFHIDRGHFDRLTDLKKLNTMKVSELKKNRLNVPYIDSVNEKIVELSKKISGTRECTALQINDFMTEAYTRLRFDDGFRLNFKTNISDKSLLKQELSERKLFYGSSRDRFYSVSNDRVYDRFSSFGQKKTFVLITLASGLKLLEKTSKNDIITMLDDFEAGLDKKRVSGLFQLFENSAQIFVTGVNNLNFSDLHTIRIQVKDEEGT
;
A
#
# COMPACT_ATOMS: atom_id res chain seq x y z
N MET A 1 -13.06 17.51 27.29
CA MET A 1 -13.72 17.16 26.02
C MET A 1 -13.53 15.67 25.82
N TYR A 2 -14.59 14.90 25.62
CA TYR A 2 -14.49 13.47 25.37
C TYR A 2 -13.86 13.24 23.99
N GLU A 3 -12.57 12.90 23.95
CA GLU A 3 -11.97 12.26 22.77
C GLU A 3 -12.57 10.85 22.66
N THR A 4 -13.74 10.76 22.01
CA THR A 4 -14.24 9.46 21.59
C THR A 4 -13.38 9.02 20.42
N SER A 5 -12.49 8.07 20.69
CA SER A 5 -11.78 7.36 19.63
C SER A 5 -12.82 6.77 18.67
N PRO A 6 -12.67 6.93 17.35
CA PRO A 6 -13.68 6.45 16.41
C PRO A 6 -13.90 4.94 16.57
N THR A 7 -15.17 4.56 16.78
CA THR A 7 -15.61 3.16 16.92
C THR A 7 -16.20 2.67 15.61
N LEU A 8 -15.78 1.49 15.16
CA LEU A 8 -16.35 0.80 14.00
C LEU A 8 -17.51 -0.09 14.49
N LYS A 9 -18.65 -0.05 13.80
CA LYS A 9 -19.87 -0.80 14.18
C LYS A 9 -20.51 -1.48 12.97
N ASP A 10 -21.14 -2.62 13.20
CA ASP A 10 -22.07 -3.30 12.28
C ASP A 10 -23.44 -3.48 12.96
N ASP A 11 -24.33 -4.23 12.33
CA ASP A 11 -25.68 -4.53 12.84
C ASP A 11 -25.67 -5.28 14.19
N ASN A 12 -24.56 -5.93 14.54
CA ASN A 12 -24.38 -6.67 15.80
C ASN A 12 -23.71 -5.84 16.90
N GLY A 13 -23.30 -4.60 16.61
CA GLY A 13 -22.72 -3.67 17.57
C GLY A 13 -21.28 -3.30 17.25
N ASN A 14 -20.42 -3.21 18.28
CA ASN A 14 -19.04 -2.75 18.10
C ASN A 14 -18.16 -3.86 17.49
N ILE A 15 -17.46 -3.53 16.41
CA ILE A 15 -16.46 -4.41 15.82
C ILE A 15 -15.18 -4.35 16.65
N THR A 16 -14.87 -5.44 17.32
CA THR A 16 -13.67 -5.60 18.14
C THR A 16 -12.48 -6.08 17.32
N ASP A 17 -12.71 -7.00 16.37
CA ASP A 17 -11.70 -7.45 15.41
C ASP A 17 -11.80 -6.68 14.09
N LYS A 18 -11.05 -5.57 14.03
CA LYS A 18 -10.95 -4.74 12.81
C LYS A 18 -10.27 -5.48 11.66
N ALA A 19 -9.35 -6.41 11.94
CA ALA A 19 -8.63 -7.13 10.91
C ALA A 19 -9.56 -8.14 10.22
N GLU A 20 -10.33 -8.90 10.99
CA GLU A 20 -11.36 -9.80 10.46
C GLU A 20 -12.37 -9.03 9.61
N TYR A 21 -12.90 -7.92 10.13
CA TYR A 21 -13.85 -7.09 9.39
C TYR A 21 -13.30 -6.57 8.05
N LEU A 22 -12.07 -6.03 8.04
CA LEU A 22 -11.40 -5.59 6.81
C LEU A 22 -11.11 -6.76 5.86
N SER A 23 -10.90 -7.96 6.40
CA SER A 23 -10.74 -9.16 5.58
C SER A 23 -12.05 -9.57 4.92
N MET A 24 -13.20 -9.42 5.58
CA MET A 24 -14.51 -9.74 5.00
C MET A 24 -14.99 -8.73 3.95
N HIS A 25 -14.52 -7.49 4.03
CA HIS A 25 -14.93 -6.40 3.13
C HIS A 25 -13.73 -5.85 2.33
N PRO A 26 -13.14 -6.65 1.42
CA PRO A 26 -12.02 -6.19 0.62
C PRO A 26 -12.45 -5.02 -0.28
N THR A 27 -11.72 -3.91 -0.19
CA THR A 27 -11.96 -2.73 -1.02
C THR A 27 -10.65 -2.23 -1.61
N ILE A 28 -10.66 -1.88 -2.89
CA ILE A 28 -9.55 -1.25 -3.58
C ILE A 28 -9.96 0.17 -3.98
N CYS A 29 -9.11 1.14 -3.64
CA CYS A 29 -9.39 2.55 -3.93
C CYS A 29 -8.20 3.21 -4.62
N TYR A 30 -8.49 3.91 -5.70
CA TYR A 30 -7.63 4.90 -6.33
C TYR A 30 -8.22 6.30 -6.13
N SER A 31 -7.37 7.28 -5.82
CA SER A 31 -7.68 8.71 -5.91
C SER A 31 -6.39 9.47 -6.22
N PRO A 32 -6.42 10.56 -6.99
CA PRO A 32 -5.23 11.37 -7.29
C PRO A 32 -4.53 11.89 -6.03
N GLU A 33 -5.28 12.13 -4.95
CA GLU A 33 -4.77 12.64 -3.67
C GLU A 33 -3.97 11.58 -2.89
N PHE A 34 -4.15 10.30 -3.21
CA PHE A 34 -3.40 9.24 -2.55
C PHE A 34 -2.01 9.13 -3.16
N LYS A 35 -0.98 9.52 -2.38
CA LYS A 35 0.42 9.40 -2.81
C LYS A 35 0.86 7.94 -3.09
N GLN A 36 0.27 6.96 -2.39
CA GLN A 36 0.41 5.51 -2.61
C GLN A 36 1.87 5.06 -2.88
N ILE A 37 2.06 4.10 -3.80
CA ILE A 37 3.37 3.54 -4.15
C ILE A 37 4.31 4.52 -4.87
N VAL A 38 3.78 5.67 -5.29
CA VAL A 38 4.51 6.74 -6.00
C VAL A 38 4.81 7.95 -5.11
N SER A 39 4.62 7.82 -3.79
CA SER A 39 4.97 8.87 -2.82
C SER A 39 6.48 9.12 -2.80
N ASP A 40 6.91 10.33 -2.47
CA ASP A 40 8.33 10.60 -2.20
C ASP A 40 8.79 9.96 -0.86
N ASP A 41 7.86 9.70 0.07
CA ASP A 41 8.14 9.07 1.35
C ASP A 41 8.03 7.54 1.26
N GLN A 42 9.08 6.87 1.73
CA GLN A 42 9.10 5.41 1.83
C GLN A 42 8.09 4.87 2.87
N ASP A 43 7.67 5.67 3.84
CA ASP A 43 6.61 5.28 4.78
C ASP A 43 5.26 5.11 4.10
N ASP A 44 4.88 6.04 3.23
CA ASP A 44 3.67 5.92 2.42
C ASP A 44 3.73 4.70 1.49
N ARG A 45 4.89 4.47 0.85
CA ARG A 45 5.11 3.29 0.00
C ARG A 45 5.00 1.99 0.80
N ARG A 46 5.61 1.91 1.99
CA ARG A 46 5.48 0.77 2.90
C ARG A 46 4.04 0.54 3.30
N ARG A 47 3.32 1.59 3.73
CA ARG A 47 1.89 1.48 4.11
C ARG A 47 1.03 0.96 2.97
N PHE A 48 1.30 1.40 1.75
CA PHE A 48 0.61 0.88 0.57
C PHE A 48 0.84 -0.63 0.40
N ILE A 49 2.10 -1.08 0.44
CA ILE A 49 2.42 -2.51 0.32
C ILE A 49 1.96 -3.31 1.55
N ASP A 50 1.93 -2.72 2.75
CA ASP A 50 1.46 -3.36 3.97
C ASP A 50 -0.03 -3.69 3.91
N LYS A 51 -0.84 -2.81 3.28
CA LYS A 51 -2.26 -3.09 3.00
C LYS A 51 -2.44 -4.30 2.09
N LEU A 52 -1.61 -4.42 1.05
CA LEU A 52 -1.66 -5.58 0.15
C LEU A 52 -1.12 -6.85 0.84
N SER A 53 -0.07 -6.70 1.64
CA SER A 53 0.56 -7.78 2.40
C SER A 53 -0.38 -8.37 3.46
N PHE A 54 -1.25 -7.56 4.05
CA PHE A 54 -2.29 -8.02 4.98
C PHE A 54 -3.21 -9.10 4.38
N HIS A 55 -3.45 -9.03 3.08
CA HIS A 55 -4.31 -10.00 2.41
C HIS A 55 -3.60 -11.32 2.09
N ILE A 56 -2.27 -11.32 2.05
CA ILE A 56 -1.45 -12.53 1.95
C ILE A 56 -1.22 -13.14 3.35
N ASP A 57 -1.00 -12.28 4.35
CA ASP A 57 -0.76 -12.69 5.73
C ASP A 57 -1.51 -11.77 6.70
N ARG A 58 -2.59 -12.28 7.28
CA ARG A 58 -3.44 -11.53 8.22
C ARG A 58 -2.67 -11.06 9.45
N GLY A 59 -1.66 -11.81 9.89
CA GLY A 59 -0.82 -11.46 11.05
C GLY A 59 0.19 -10.33 10.76
N HIS A 60 0.24 -9.81 9.53
CA HIS A 60 1.17 -8.75 9.15
C HIS A 60 1.00 -7.47 9.97
N PHE A 61 -0.25 -7.02 10.19
CA PHE A 61 -0.50 -5.80 10.96
C PHE A 61 -0.22 -5.94 12.45
N ASP A 62 -0.45 -7.10 13.04
CA ASP A 62 -0.10 -7.36 14.45
C ASP A 62 1.41 -7.25 14.64
N ARG A 63 2.18 -7.87 13.74
CA ARG A 63 3.65 -7.79 13.77
C ARG A 63 4.15 -6.36 13.56
N LEU A 64 3.52 -5.57 12.69
CA LEU A 64 3.85 -4.15 12.52
C LEU A 64 3.55 -3.34 13.78
N THR A 65 2.40 -3.58 14.41
CA THR A 65 2.02 -2.98 15.69
C THR A 65 3.05 -3.28 16.77
N ASP A 66 3.42 -4.55 16.92
CA ASP A 66 4.37 -4.98 17.94
C ASP A 66 5.78 -4.49 17.68
N LEU A 67 6.23 -4.49 16.41
CA LEU A 67 7.50 -3.88 16.02
C LEU A 67 7.54 -2.39 16.38
N LYS A 68 6.44 -1.65 16.15
CA LYS A 68 6.34 -0.23 16.52
C LYS A 68 6.46 -0.02 18.04
N LYS A 69 5.81 -0.86 18.84
CA LYS A 69 5.95 -0.84 20.31
C LYS A 69 7.39 -1.10 20.73
N LEU A 70 8.02 -2.16 20.23
CA LEU A 70 9.41 -2.50 20.55
C LEU A 70 10.40 -1.41 20.13
N ASN A 71 10.22 -0.81 18.95
CA ASN A 71 11.02 0.33 18.51
C ASN A 71 10.86 1.53 19.44
N THR A 72 9.65 1.81 19.93
CA THR A 72 9.39 2.89 20.89
C THR A 72 10.09 2.62 22.23
N MET A 73 9.99 1.39 22.73
CA MET A 73 10.68 0.95 23.95
C MET A 73 12.20 1.05 23.81
N LYS A 74 12.75 0.61 22.68
CA LYS A 74 14.18 0.70 22.39
C LYS A 74 14.66 2.16 22.28
N VAL A 75 13.92 3.01 21.58
CA VAL A 75 14.25 4.46 21.50
C VAL A 75 14.22 5.12 22.86
N SER A 76 13.25 4.76 23.72
CA SER A 76 13.19 5.27 25.09
C SER A 76 14.44 4.87 25.88
N GLU A 77 14.90 3.64 25.75
CA GLU A 77 16.12 3.16 26.41
C GLU A 77 17.39 3.85 25.87
N LEU A 78 17.52 3.98 24.55
CA LEU A 78 18.68 4.62 23.90
C LEU A 78 18.86 6.10 24.28
N LYS A 79 17.80 6.77 24.73
CA LYS A 79 17.85 8.17 25.20
C LYS A 79 18.38 8.31 26.63
N LYS A 80 18.51 7.22 27.40
CA LYS A 80 18.99 7.29 28.78
C LYS A 80 20.49 7.58 28.84
N ASN A 81 20.92 8.23 29.93
CA ASN A 81 22.34 8.50 30.18
C ASN A 81 23.13 7.21 30.43
N ARG A 82 22.53 6.28 31.18
CA ARG A 82 23.06 4.92 31.41
C ARG A 82 22.12 3.92 30.73
N LEU A 83 22.65 3.19 29.75
CA LEU A 83 21.91 2.21 28.98
C LEU A 83 21.82 0.87 29.72
N ASN A 84 20.66 0.23 29.69
CA ASN A 84 20.52 -1.18 30.03
C ASN A 84 20.77 -2.04 28.78
N VAL A 85 22.05 -2.37 28.52
CA VAL A 85 22.45 -3.16 27.34
C VAL A 85 21.78 -4.54 27.29
N PRO A 86 21.73 -5.34 28.38
CA PRO A 86 20.99 -6.62 28.37
C PRO A 86 19.52 -6.50 27.97
N TYR A 87 18.84 -5.44 28.40
CA TYR A 87 17.46 -5.17 27.98
C TYR A 87 17.37 -4.83 26.50
N ILE A 88 18.28 -3.98 25.98
CA ILE A 88 18.33 -3.64 24.55
C ILE A 88 18.56 -4.90 23.71
N ASP A 89 19.45 -5.80 24.14
CA ASP A 89 19.75 -7.03 23.44
C ASP A 89 18.53 -7.96 23.36
N SER A 90 17.79 -8.12 24.47
CA SER A 90 16.54 -8.88 24.47
C SER A 90 15.47 -8.27 23.54
N VAL A 91 15.35 -6.94 23.53
CA VAL A 91 14.46 -6.23 22.59
C VAL A 91 14.92 -6.42 21.14
N ASN A 92 16.24 -6.41 20.89
CA ASN A 92 16.81 -6.62 19.56
C ASN A 92 16.48 -8.00 18.99
N GLU A 93 16.52 -9.06 19.80
CA GLU A 93 16.15 -10.40 19.35
C GLU A 93 14.73 -10.44 18.79
N LYS A 94 13.78 -9.79 19.48
CA LYS A 94 12.38 -9.69 19.02
C LYS A 94 12.21 -8.79 17.80
N ILE A 95 12.93 -7.66 17.74
CA ILE A 95 12.94 -6.79 16.55
C ILE A 95 13.45 -7.54 15.33
N VAL A 96 14.52 -8.34 15.47
CA VAL A 96 15.08 -9.17 14.38
C VAL A 96 14.07 -10.21 13.92
N GLU A 97 13.42 -10.91 14.84
CA GLU A 97 12.41 -11.93 14.53
C GLU A 97 11.24 -11.32 13.74
N LEU A 98 10.66 -10.22 14.24
CA LEU A 98 9.53 -9.55 13.60
C LEU A 98 9.93 -8.92 12.26
N SER A 99 11.09 -8.27 12.18
CA SER A 99 11.57 -7.62 10.96
C SER A 99 11.78 -8.63 9.84
N LYS A 100 12.27 -9.84 10.14
CA LYS A 100 12.38 -10.94 9.16
C LYS A 100 11.02 -11.33 8.60
N LYS A 101 10.03 -11.56 9.46
CA LYS A 101 8.67 -11.92 9.05
C LYS A 101 8.04 -10.82 8.19
N ILE A 102 8.09 -9.57 8.65
CA ILE A 102 7.52 -8.41 7.93
C ILE A 102 8.18 -8.20 6.56
N SER A 103 9.52 -8.20 6.50
CA SER A 103 10.26 -7.99 5.26
C SER A 103 10.02 -9.14 4.28
N GLY A 104 9.95 -10.39 4.78
CA GLY A 104 9.64 -11.56 3.96
C GLY A 104 8.24 -11.52 3.36
N THR A 105 7.22 -11.13 4.14
CA THR A 105 5.87 -10.92 3.61
C THR A 105 5.86 -9.82 2.55
N ARG A 106 6.53 -8.68 2.81
CA ARG A 106 6.64 -7.57 1.85
C ARG A 106 7.33 -7.97 0.55
N GLU A 107 8.42 -8.72 0.64
CA GLU A 107 9.15 -9.23 -0.52
C GLU A 107 8.25 -10.16 -1.34
N CYS A 108 7.59 -11.11 -0.70
CA CYS A 108 6.64 -12.01 -1.34
C CYS A 108 5.51 -11.25 -2.05
N THR A 109 4.91 -10.26 -1.38
CA THR A 109 3.89 -9.38 -1.96
C THR A 109 4.43 -8.65 -3.20
N ALA A 110 5.61 -8.04 -3.11
CA ALA A 110 6.20 -7.29 -4.22
C ALA A 110 6.53 -8.19 -5.42
N LEU A 111 7.01 -9.41 -5.19
CA LEU A 111 7.28 -10.38 -6.25
C LEU A 111 5.99 -10.79 -6.96
N GLN A 112 4.95 -11.15 -6.23
CA GLN A 112 3.68 -11.54 -6.87
C GLN A 112 3.02 -10.36 -7.58
N ILE A 113 3.11 -9.13 -7.04
CA ILE A 113 2.67 -7.92 -7.75
C ILE A 113 3.43 -7.81 -9.07
N ASN A 114 4.76 -7.92 -9.07
CA ASN A 114 5.57 -7.80 -10.27
C ASN A 114 5.20 -8.79 -11.38
N ASP A 115 4.84 -10.02 -11.01
CA ASP A 115 4.40 -11.03 -11.97
C ASP A 115 3.14 -10.54 -12.71
N PHE A 116 2.15 -10.05 -11.97
CA PHE A 116 0.92 -9.49 -12.55
C PHE A 116 1.16 -8.18 -13.31
N MET A 117 2.03 -7.31 -12.81
CA MET A 117 2.39 -6.07 -13.51
C MET A 117 3.00 -6.38 -14.87
N THR A 118 3.91 -7.36 -14.94
CA THR A 118 4.57 -7.78 -16.17
C THR A 118 3.56 -8.30 -17.19
N GLU A 119 2.62 -9.14 -16.75
CA GLU A 119 1.51 -9.63 -17.58
C GLU A 119 0.63 -8.47 -18.07
N ALA A 120 0.24 -7.54 -17.18
CA ALA A 120 -0.60 -6.40 -17.53
C ALA A 120 0.06 -5.47 -18.55
N TYR A 121 1.32 -5.07 -18.33
CA TYR A 121 2.07 -4.24 -19.29
C TYR A 121 2.16 -4.89 -20.67
N THR A 122 2.42 -6.21 -20.71
CA THR A 122 2.51 -6.99 -21.95
C THR A 122 1.16 -7.04 -22.66
N ARG A 123 0.09 -7.40 -21.94
CA ARG A 123 -1.27 -7.52 -22.47
C ARG A 123 -1.79 -6.19 -23.03
N LEU A 124 -1.55 -5.10 -22.31
CA LEU A 124 -2.02 -3.76 -22.70
C LEU A 124 -1.12 -3.09 -23.76
N ARG A 125 0.04 -3.69 -24.07
CA ARG A 125 1.04 -3.15 -25.01
C ARG A 125 1.40 -1.70 -24.64
N PHE A 126 1.80 -1.50 -23.39
CA PHE A 126 2.32 -0.23 -22.89
C PHE A 126 3.85 -0.31 -22.80
N ASP A 127 4.54 0.68 -23.38
CA ASP A 127 6.00 0.66 -23.52
C ASP A 127 6.77 1.01 -22.24
N ASP A 128 6.05 1.38 -21.17
CA ASP A 128 6.65 1.88 -19.92
C ASP A 128 7.30 0.77 -19.07
N GLY A 129 6.68 -0.43 -19.02
CA GLY A 129 7.19 -1.63 -18.37
C GLY A 129 7.81 -1.45 -16.97
N PHE A 130 7.00 -1.08 -15.97
CA PHE A 130 7.49 -0.86 -14.60
C PHE A 130 7.35 -2.09 -13.70
N ARG A 131 8.27 -2.21 -12.73
CA ARG A 131 8.25 -3.19 -11.63
C ARG A 131 8.64 -2.54 -10.31
N LEU A 132 8.27 -3.18 -9.21
CA LEU A 132 8.74 -2.87 -7.86
C LEU A 132 10.09 -3.51 -7.60
N ASN A 133 10.99 -2.75 -6.96
CA ASN A 133 12.24 -3.23 -6.42
C ASN A 133 12.23 -3.04 -4.90
N PHE A 134 12.20 -4.14 -4.17
CA PHE A 134 12.24 -4.17 -2.72
C PHE A 134 13.69 -4.23 -2.21
N LYS A 135 14.00 -3.39 -1.23
CA LYS A 135 15.29 -3.38 -0.54
C LYS A 135 15.05 -3.35 0.97
N THR A 136 15.75 -4.23 1.67
CA THR A 136 15.71 -4.33 3.14
C THR A 136 17.13 -4.32 3.71
N ASN A 137 17.28 -3.93 4.97
CA ASN A 137 18.55 -3.94 5.69
C ASN A 137 18.62 -5.00 6.80
N ILE A 138 17.62 -5.90 6.89
CA ILE A 138 17.51 -6.86 7.99
C ILE A 138 18.64 -7.90 8.06
N SER A 139 19.42 -8.05 6.99
CA SER A 139 20.60 -8.91 6.95
C SER A 139 21.80 -8.27 7.64
N ASP A 140 21.86 -6.94 7.71
CA ASP A 140 22.98 -6.21 8.28
C ASP A 140 22.81 -6.02 9.80
N LYS A 141 23.20 -7.04 10.56
CA LYS A 141 23.19 -6.98 12.03
C LYS A 141 24.20 -5.99 12.60
N SER A 142 25.16 -5.48 11.82
CA SER A 142 26.11 -4.48 12.32
C SER A 142 25.41 -3.17 12.69
N LEU A 143 24.27 -2.88 12.03
CA LEU A 143 23.41 -1.74 12.34
C LEU A 143 22.94 -1.76 13.79
N LEU A 144 22.67 -2.93 14.39
CA LEU A 144 22.27 -3.02 15.81
C LEU A 144 23.35 -2.47 16.75
N LYS A 145 24.63 -2.67 16.41
CA LYS A 145 25.76 -2.12 17.16
C LYS A 145 25.88 -0.61 16.93
N GLN A 146 25.69 -0.17 15.68
CA GLN A 146 25.68 1.25 15.33
C GLN A 146 24.58 2.03 16.07
N GLU A 147 23.40 1.43 16.25
CA GLU A 147 22.29 2.04 16.99
C GLU A 147 22.64 2.30 18.46
N LEU A 148 23.43 1.41 19.09
CA LEU A 148 23.93 1.60 20.45
C LEU A 148 24.92 2.78 20.53
N SER A 149 25.87 2.87 19.60
CA SER A 149 26.87 3.95 19.60
C SER A 149 26.26 5.32 19.27
N GLU A 150 25.33 5.37 18.32
CA GLU A 150 24.75 6.63 17.83
C GLU A 150 23.43 7.00 18.51
N ARG A 151 22.89 6.14 19.37
CA ARG A 151 21.62 6.33 20.10
C ARG A 151 20.44 6.62 19.17
N LYS A 152 20.41 5.99 18.01
CA LYS A 152 19.39 6.14 16.95
C LYS A 152 19.00 4.76 16.43
N LEU A 153 17.84 4.64 15.80
CA LEU A 153 17.44 3.41 15.11
C LEU A 153 17.94 3.40 13.66
N PHE A 154 18.46 2.28 13.20
CA PHE A 154 18.95 2.01 11.86
C PHE A 154 18.56 0.63 11.35
N TYR A 155 18.35 -0.36 12.22
CA TYR A 155 18.04 -1.73 11.83
C TYR A 155 16.53 -1.98 11.75
N GLY A 156 16.10 -2.82 10.81
CA GLY A 156 14.79 -3.47 10.82
C GLY A 156 13.88 -3.05 9.68
N SER A 157 12.72 -3.72 9.58
CA SER A 157 11.79 -3.54 8.46
C SER A 157 11.14 -2.15 8.41
N SER A 158 11.25 -1.34 9.47
CA SER A 158 10.88 0.08 9.43
C SER A 158 11.74 0.90 8.45
N ARG A 159 12.89 0.35 8.01
CA ARG A 159 13.80 0.94 7.03
C ARG A 159 13.71 0.33 5.64
N ASP A 160 12.79 -0.61 5.43
CA ASP A 160 12.52 -1.18 4.11
C ASP A 160 12.17 -0.10 3.09
N ARG A 161 12.60 -0.32 1.85
CA ARG A 161 12.41 0.62 0.74
C ARG A 161 11.81 -0.09 -0.47
N PHE A 162 10.91 0.61 -1.14
CA PHE A 162 10.32 0.24 -2.42
C PHE A 162 10.66 1.29 -3.46
N TYR A 163 11.14 0.82 -4.61
CA TYR A 163 11.48 1.64 -5.75
C TYR A 163 10.69 1.20 -6.97
N SER A 164 10.31 2.15 -7.82
CA SER A 164 9.81 1.86 -9.16
C SER A 164 11.00 1.73 -10.09
N VAL A 165 11.04 0.66 -10.89
CA VAL A 165 12.13 0.39 -11.83
C VAL A 165 11.57 0.06 -13.20
N SER A 166 12.17 0.60 -14.25
CA SER A 166 11.92 0.23 -15.65
C SER A 166 13.25 0.24 -16.39
N ASN A 167 13.50 -0.76 -17.24
CA ASN A 167 14.77 -0.93 -17.97
C ASN A 167 16.02 -0.75 -17.07
N ASP A 168 15.96 -1.34 -15.87
CA ASP A 168 16.97 -1.28 -14.81
C ASP A 168 17.32 0.12 -14.26
N ARG A 169 16.54 1.14 -14.60
CA ARG A 169 16.64 2.47 -14.02
C ARG A 169 15.64 2.64 -12.89
N VAL A 170 16.11 3.20 -11.77
CA VAL A 170 15.25 3.59 -10.64
C VAL A 170 14.58 4.93 -10.96
N TYR A 171 13.25 4.96 -10.78
CA TYR A 171 12.44 6.16 -10.95
C TYR A 171 11.96 6.64 -9.59
N ASP A 172 12.65 7.65 -9.05
CA ASP A 172 12.18 8.37 -7.86
C ASP A 172 11.06 9.35 -8.23
N ARG A 173 11.05 9.84 -9.48
CA ARG A 173 10.00 10.68 -10.06
C ARG A 173 9.66 10.18 -11.46
N PHE A 174 8.38 10.20 -11.78
CA PHE A 174 7.88 9.86 -13.12
C PHE A 174 7.99 11.05 -14.05
N SER A 175 8.36 10.80 -15.31
CA SER A 175 8.48 11.82 -16.36
C SER A 175 7.14 12.36 -16.83
N SER A 176 6.06 11.58 -16.76
CA SER A 176 4.71 12.03 -17.12
C SER A 176 3.66 11.60 -16.12
N PHE A 177 2.61 12.42 -15.99
CA PHE A 177 1.46 12.14 -15.14
C PHE A 177 0.75 10.83 -15.56
N GLY A 178 0.57 10.62 -16.86
CA GLY A 178 -0.03 9.39 -17.40
C GLY A 178 0.76 8.12 -17.06
N GLN A 179 2.09 8.17 -17.13
CA GLN A 179 2.96 7.06 -16.71
C GLN A 179 2.82 6.76 -15.21
N LYS A 180 2.87 7.81 -14.37
CA LYS A 180 2.70 7.69 -12.92
C LYS A 180 1.37 7.03 -12.58
N LYS A 181 0.27 7.54 -13.16
CA LYS A 181 -1.09 7.04 -12.94
C LYS A 181 -1.26 5.61 -13.44
N THR A 182 -0.73 5.29 -14.62
CA THR A 182 -0.74 3.93 -15.16
C THR A 182 -0.01 2.95 -14.22
N PHE A 183 1.17 3.31 -13.73
CA PHE A 183 1.92 2.48 -12.79
C PHE A 183 1.15 2.22 -11.50
N VAL A 184 0.55 3.27 -10.92
CA VAL A 184 -0.29 3.14 -9.71
C VAL A 184 -1.47 2.21 -9.96
N LEU A 185 -2.23 2.42 -11.04
CA LEU A 185 -3.42 1.65 -11.38
C LEU A 185 -3.08 0.18 -11.67
N ILE A 186 -2.00 -0.09 -12.40
CA ILE A 186 -1.53 -1.47 -12.64
C ILE A 186 -1.08 -2.13 -11.32
N THR A 187 -0.41 -1.39 -10.43
CA THR A 187 -0.03 -1.91 -9.11
C THR A 187 -1.26 -2.24 -8.27
N LEU A 188 -2.28 -1.38 -8.26
CA LEU A 188 -3.54 -1.62 -7.57
C LEU A 188 -4.30 -2.82 -8.14
N ALA A 189 -4.41 -2.91 -9.46
CA ALA A 189 -5.03 -4.06 -10.13
C ALA A 189 -4.26 -5.36 -9.91
N SER A 190 -2.93 -5.31 -9.80
CA SER A 190 -2.13 -6.46 -9.40
C SER A 190 -2.45 -6.89 -7.96
N GLY A 191 -2.70 -5.90 -7.07
CA GLY A 191 -3.27 -6.14 -5.74
C GLY A 191 -4.63 -6.82 -5.78
N LEU A 192 -5.53 -6.39 -6.67
CA LEU A 192 -6.83 -7.04 -6.91
C LEU A 192 -6.65 -8.53 -7.25
N LYS A 193 -5.73 -8.84 -8.16
CA LYS A 193 -5.44 -10.24 -8.56
C LYS A 193 -4.92 -11.10 -7.41
N LEU A 194 -4.18 -10.51 -6.47
CA LEU A 194 -3.79 -11.22 -5.24
C LEU A 194 -4.98 -11.58 -4.37
N LEU A 195 -5.94 -10.65 -4.24
CA LEU A 195 -7.16 -10.88 -3.48
C LEU A 195 -8.01 -11.99 -4.09
N GLU A 196 -8.17 -11.98 -5.42
CA GLU A 196 -8.91 -13.01 -6.17
C GLU A 196 -8.33 -14.41 -5.89
N LYS A 197 -6.99 -14.56 -5.87
CA LYS A 197 -6.32 -15.84 -5.54
C LYS A 197 -6.64 -16.35 -4.13
N THR A 198 -6.93 -15.45 -3.19
CA THR A 198 -7.34 -15.81 -1.83
C THR A 198 -8.83 -16.09 -1.68
N SER A 199 -9.54 -16.32 -2.79
CA SER A 199 -10.99 -16.63 -2.87
C SER A 199 -11.89 -15.50 -2.36
N LYS A 200 -11.45 -14.25 -2.50
CA LYS A 200 -12.28 -13.07 -2.23
C LYS A 200 -12.84 -12.56 -3.56
N ASN A 201 -14.10 -12.91 -3.83
CA ASN A 201 -14.76 -12.54 -5.09
C ASN A 201 -15.61 -11.26 -4.96
N ASP A 202 -15.92 -10.83 -3.74
CA ASP A 202 -16.82 -9.70 -3.47
C ASP A 202 -16.06 -8.38 -3.26
N ILE A 203 -15.11 -8.08 -4.17
CA ILE A 203 -14.24 -6.90 -4.03
C ILE A 203 -14.94 -5.67 -4.61
N ILE A 204 -15.04 -4.62 -3.80
CA ILE A 204 -15.51 -3.31 -4.25
C ILE A 204 -14.31 -2.50 -4.72
N THR A 205 -14.38 -1.96 -5.93
CA THR A 205 -13.36 -1.05 -6.48
C THR A 205 -13.90 0.36 -6.61
N MET A 206 -13.13 1.34 -6.14
CA MET A 206 -13.43 2.76 -6.27
C MET A 206 -12.30 3.46 -7.03
N LEU A 207 -12.60 4.06 -8.17
CA LEU A 207 -11.65 4.75 -9.05
C LEU A 207 -12.04 6.21 -9.14
N ASP A 208 -11.46 7.03 -8.26
CA ASP A 208 -11.72 8.46 -8.22
C ASP A 208 -10.91 9.20 -9.31
N ASP A 209 -11.57 10.10 -10.04
CA ASP A 209 -11.07 10.84 -11.19
C ASP A 209 -10.27 9.95 -12.17
N PHE A 210 -10.84 8.81 -12.57
CA PHE A 210 -10.11 7.75 -13.26
C PHE A 210 -9.56 8.18 -14.63
N GLU A 211 -10.33 8.93 -15.40
CA GLU A 211 -10.02 9.24 -16.81
C GLU A 211 -8.95 10.34 -16.96
N ALA A 212 -8.78 11.22 -15.95
CA ALA A 212 -7.91 12.38 -16.07
C ALA A 212 -6.45 12.00 -16.40
N GLY A 213 -5.87 12.69 -17.38
CA GLY A 213 -4.45 12.56 -17.77
C GLY A 213 -4.07 11.25 -18.45
N LEU A 214 -5.06 10.44 -18.87
CA LEU A 214 -4.86 9.21 -19.65
C LEU A 214 -5.45 9.37 -21.06
N ASP A 215 -4.79 8.78 -22.06
CA ASP A 215 -5.36 8.66 -23.40
C ASP A 215 -6.41 7.54 -23.47
N LYS A 216 -7.24 7.53 -24.52
CA LYS A 216 -8.34 6.56 -24.68
C LYS A 216 -7.90 5.09 -24.63
N LYS A 217 -6.72 4.77 -25.19
CA LYS A 217 -6.19 3.40 -25.17
C LYS A 217 -5.80 3.01 -23.75
N ARG A 218 -5.20 3.93 -22.98
CA ARG A 218 -4.89 3.70 -21.56
C ARG A 218 -6.14 3.56 -20.70
N VAL A 219 -7.13 4.44 -20.86
CA VAL A 219 -8.40 4.39 -20.11
C VAL A 219 -9.07 3.03 -20.28
N SER A 220 -9.30 2.62 -21.53
CA SER A 220 -9.95 1.33 -21.84
C SER A 220 -9.14 0.13 -21.36
N GLY A 221 -7.83 0.09 -21.62
CA GLY A 221 -6.98 -1.01 -21.20
C GLY A 221 -6.81 -1.13 -19.69
N LEU A 222 -6.69 -0.02 -18.97
CA LEU A 222 -6.57 -0.04 -17.51
C LEU A 222 -7.89 -0.43 -16.85
N PHE A 223 -9.02 0.01 -17.39
CA PHE A 223 -10.34 -0.35 -16.84
C PHE A 223 -10.58 -1.87 -16.88
N GLN A 224 -10.16 -2.54 -17.96
CA GLN A 224 -10.23 -4.01 -18.09
C GLN A 224 -9.53 -4.77 -16.96
N LEU A 225 -8.53 -4.15 -16.30
CA LEU A 225 -7.82 -4.79 -15.21
C LEU A 225 -8.69 -4.96 -13.95
N PHE A 226 -9.78 -4.21 -13.84
CA PHE A 226 -10.68 -4.18 -12.69
C PHE A 226 -12.02 -4.90 -12.92
N GLU A 227 -12.27 -5.46 -14.11
CA GLU A 227 -13.55 -6.09 -14.49
C GLU A 227 -13.97 -7.26 -13.60
N ASN A 228 -13.02 -7.90 -12.91
CA ASN A 228 -13.32 -9.01 -11.98
C ASN A 228 -13.85 -8.55 -10.62
N SER A 229 -13.88 -7.24 -10.36
CA SER A 229 -14.48 -6.70 -9.14
C SER A 229 -15.99 -6.92 -9.15
N ALA A 230 -16.56 -7.28 -7.99
CA ALA A 230 -18.00 -7.45 -7.85
C ALA A 230 -18.77 -6.15 -8.13
N GLN A 231 -18.18 -5.01 -7.76
CA GLN A 231 -18.72 -3.69 -8.06
C GLN A 231 -17.60 -2.68 -8.28
N ILE A 232 -17.81 -1.79 -9.26
CA ILE A 232 -16.86 -0.71 -9.58
C ILE A 232 -17.61 0.62 -9.51
N PHE A 233 -17.09 1.55 -8.73
CA PHE A 233 -17.48 2.95 -8.73
C PHE A 233 -16.39 3.77 -9.41
N VAL A 234 -16.76 4.58 -10.40
CA VAL A 234 -15.84 5.48 -11.11
C VAL A 234 -16.38 6.90 -11.03
N THR A 235 -15.53 7.84 -10.68
CA THR A 235 -15.85 9.28 -10.76
C THR A 235 -15.03 9.93 -11.87
N GLY A 236 -15.57 10.99 -12.46
CA GLY A 236 -14.95 11.75 -13.54
C GLY A 236 -15.84 12.92 -13.96
N VAL A 237 -15.31 13.78 -14.82
CA VAL A 237 -16.03 14.98 -15.28
C VAL A 237 -17.11 14.65 -16.30
N ASN A 238 -16.78 13.84 -17.31
CA ASN A 238 -17.69 13.45 -18.38
C ASN A 238 -17.48 11.97 -18.72
N ASN A 239 -18.55 11.19 -18.73
CA ASN A 239 -18.48 9.81 -19.19
C ASN A 239 -18.45 9.78 -20.73
N LEU A 240 -17.24 9.72 -21.30
CA LEU A 240 -17.02 9.61 -22.75
C LEU A 240 -16.60 8.20 -23.17
N ASN A 241 -16.05 7.41 -22.26
CA ASN A 241 -15.41 6.13 -22.55
C ASN A 241 -16.22 4.91 -22.07
N PHE A 242 -17.29 5.12 -21.30
CA PHE A 242 -18.06 4.06 -20.67
C PHE A 242 -19.57 4.21 -20.91
N SER A 243 -19.98 4.28 -22.19
CA SER A 243 -21.39 4.45 -22.59
C SER A 243 -22.34 3.41 -22.00
N ASP A 244 -21.82 2.22 -21.75
CA ASP A 244 -22.61 1.06 -21.33
C ASP A 244 -22.75 0.97 -19.80
N LEU A 245 -22.08 1.85 -19.04
CA LEU A 245 -22.16 1.89 -17.60
C LEU A 245 -23.30 2.80 -17.11
N HIS A 246 -23.95 2.38 -16.02
CA HIS A 246 -24.94 3.20 -15.33
C HIS A 246 -24.29 4.49 -14.81
N THR A 247 -24.71 5.63 -15.35
CA THR A 247 -24.12 6.94 -15.04
C THR A 247 -25.05 7.75 -14.15
N ILE A 248 -24.56 8.12 -12.97
CA ILE A 248 -25.24 9.04 -12.06
C ILE A 248 -24.63 10.43 -12.25
N ARG A 249 -25.44 11.41 -12.66
CA ARG A 249 -25.01 12.81 -12.77
C ARG A 249 -25.27 13.53 -11.46
N ILE A 250 -24.23 13.91 -10.75
CA ILE A 250 -24.32 14.75 -9.55
C ILE A 250 -24.40 16.20 -10.02
N GLN A 251 -25.59 16.79 -10.04
CA GLN A 251 -25.73 18.23 -10.21
C GLN A 251 -25.26 18.91 -8.92
N VAL A 252 -24.20 19.70 -9.01
CA VAL A 252 -23.94 20.74 -8.01
C VAL A 252 -25.04 21.77 -8.23
N LYS A 253 -25.90 22.00 -7.24
CA LYS A 253 -26.80 23.16 -7.28
C LYS A 253 -25.90 24.38 -7.44
N ASP A 254 -26.04 25.08 -8.55
CA ASP A 254 -25.54 26.45 -8.62
C ASP A 254 -26.20 27.20 -7.45
N GLU A 255 -25.40 27.81 -6.60
CA GLU A 255 -25.88 28.88 -5.71
C GLU A 255 -26.27 30.06 -6.61
N GLU A 256 -27.41 29.96 -7.27
CA GLU A 256 -28.07 31.12 -7.88
C GLU A 256 -28.79 31.90 -6.79
N GLY A 257 -28.30 33.10 -6.50
CA GLY A 257 -29.14 34.22 -6.08
C GLY A 257 -28.84 34.82 -4.70
N THR A 258 -27.92 35.78 -4.65
CA THR A 258 -28.22 37.13 -4.11
C THR A 258 -27.33 38.17 -4.76
#